data_AF-A0AAP0RJE3-F1
#
_entry.id   AF-A0AAP0RJE3-F1
#
_cell.length_a   1.000
_cell.length_b   1.000
_cell.length_c   1.000
_cell.angle_alpha   90.00
_cell.angle_beta   90.00
_cell.angle_gamma   90.00
#
_symmetry.space_group_name_H-M   'P 1'
#
loop_
_entity.id
_entity.type
_entity.pdbx_description
1 polymer ?
#
loop_
_entity_poly.entity_id
_entity_poly.type
_entity_poly.pdbx_seq_one_letter_code
_entity_poly.pdbx_strand_id
1 'polypeptide(L)'
;MDFRWFLVGNCLAILSSLATPEQAKAIMDLIEERWDDLIGEMPLKIVFPALEGHDWQIVTGSDPKNTRWSYHNGGSWPVLIWLLTAASIKTYRPQIAKRAIELVEQRLCKDGWPEYYDGKTGRLIGKQARKHQTWSCAGYLVAKMMIENPANLLMISLDEDKKTVKPRLPRCHSW
;
A
#
# COMPACT_ATOMS: atom_id res chain seq x y z
N MET A 1 13.79 -15.55 7.82
CA MET A 1 12.82 -14.45 8.01
C MET A 1 12.85 -13.60 6.75
N ASP A 2 11.69 -13.29 6.15
CA ASP A 2 11.62 -12.44 4.96
C ASP A 2 11.55 -10.97 5.39
N PHE A 3 12.48 -10.15 4.89
CA PHE A 3 12.61 -8.73 5.24
C PHE A 3 12.04 -7.80 4.17
N ARG A 4 11.45 -8.34 3.10
CA ARG A 4 10.82 -7.52 2.06
C ARG A 4 9.66 -6.72 2.66
N TRP A 5 9.53 -5.49 2.20
CA TRP A 5 8.44 -4.60 2.59
C TRP A 5 7.24 -4.84 1.68
N PHE A 6 6.07 -5.10 2.27
CA PHE A 6 4.81 -5.34 1.56
C PHE A 6 3.82 -4.23 1.84
N LEU A 7 3.39 -3.50 0.81
CA LEU A 7 2.51 -2.34 0.96
C LEU A 7 1.18 -2.70 1.62
N VAL A 8 0.49 -3.72 1.08
CA VAL A 8 -0.86 -4.10 1.54
C VAL A 8 -0.85 -4.43 3.03
N GLY A 9 0.14 -5.20 3.48
CA GLY A 9 0.28 -5.56 4.90
C GLY A 9 0.48 -4.33 5.79
N ASN A 10 1.36 -3.41 5.39
CA ASN A 10 1.63 -2.19 6.14
C ASN A 10 0.40 -1.25 6.18
N CYS A 11 -0.26 -1.02 5.05
CA CYS A 11 -1.47 -0.20 5.01
C CYS A 11 -2.61 -0.82 5.83
N LEU A 12 -2.83 -2.13 5.71
CA LEU A 12 -3.87 -2.80 6.50
C LEU A 12 -3.54 -2.80 7.99
N ALA A 13 -2.28 -2.93 8.40
CA ALA A 13 -1.87 -2.83 9.80
C ALA A 13 -2.18 -1.44 10.38
N ILE A 14 -1.99 -0.38 9.59
CA ILE A 14 -2.42 0.98 9.96
C ILE A 14 -3.94 1.03 10.07
N LEU A 15 -4.67 0.60 9.04
CA LEU A 15 -6.13 0.72 8.97
C LEU A 15 -6.87 -0.08 10.04
N SER A 16 -6.36 -1.25 10.42
CA SER A 16 -6.95 -2.10 11.46
C SER A 16 -6.54 -1.70 12.88
N SER A 17 -5.71 -0.68 13.06
CA SER A 17 -5.12 -0.29 14.36
C SER A 17 -4.22 -1.37 14.97
N LEU A 18 -3.67 -2.27 14.15
CA LEU A 18 -2.67 -3.23 14.58
C LEU A 18 -1.30 -2.57 14.81
N ALA A 19 -0.93 -1.64 13.92
CA ALA A 19 0.25 -0.81 14.11
C ALA A 19 -0.06 0.28 15.16
N THR A 20 0.84 0.48 16.13
CA THR A 20 0.72 1.60 17.09
C THR A 20 0.85 2.95 16.35
N PRO A 21 0.43 4.07 16.96
CA PRO A 21 0.65 5.40 16.38
C PRO A 21 2.08 5.65 15.91
N GLU A 22 3.06 5.23 16.72
CA GLU A 22 4.48 5.41 16.43
C GLU A 22 4.90 4.57 15.22
N GLN A 23 4.43 3.32 15.14
CA GLN A 23 4.69 2.44 14.00
C GLN A 23 4.03 2.93 12.73
N ALA A 24 2.75 3.35 12.81
CA ALA A 24 2.01 3.91 11.69
C ALA A 24 2.71 5.17 11.15
N LYS A 25 3.15 6.07 12.05
CA LYS A 25 3.95 7.24 11.69
C LYS A 25 5.25 6.84 11.00
N ALA A 26 6.01 5.90 11.57
CA ALA A 26 7.27 5.43 10.99
C ALA A 26 7.11 4.77 9.61
N ILE A 27 5.99 4.07 9.38
CA ILE A 27 5.66 3.52 8.06
C ILE A 27 5.44 4.66 7.05
N MET A 28 4.72 5.72 7.42
CA MET A 28 4.51 6.86 6.53
C MET A 28 5.81 7.65 6.30
N ASP A 29 6.64 7.83 7.34
CA ASP A 29 7.99 8.42 7.23
C ASP A 29 8.84 7.64 6.23
N LEU A 30 8.86 6.30 6.31
CA LEU A 30 9.57 5.44 5.37
C LEU A 30 9.10 5.62 3.92
N ILE A 31 7.78 5.74 3.70
CA ILE A 31 7.22 5.97 2.37
C ILE A 31 7.69 7.31 1.80
N GLU A 32 7.75 8.36 2.62
CA GLU A 32 8.25 9.67 2.20
C GLU A 32 9.77 9.65 1.93
N GLU A 33 10.56 9.01 2.79
CA GLU A 33 12.02 8.91 2.67
C GLU A 33 12.48 8.00 1.50
N ARG A 34 11.71 6.96 1.19
CA ARG A 34 11.98 6.00 0.11
C ARG A 34 10.96 6.09 -1.01
N TRP A 35 10.51 7.32 -1.30
CA TRP A 35 9.50 7.60 -2.31
C TRP A 35 9.84 6.98 -3.67
N ASP A 36 11.07 7.16 -4.15
CA ASP A 36 11.47 6.68 -5.48
C ASP A 36 11.48 5.14 -5.58
N ASP A 37 11.74 4.46 -4.47
CA ASP A 37 11.76 2.99 -4.39
C ASP A 37 10.35 2.41 -4.24
N LEU A 38 9.51 2.99 -3.36
CA LEU A 38 8.20 2.44 -2.99
C LEU A 38 7.04 2.97 -3.85
N ILE A 39 7.20 4.19 -4.39
CA ILE A 39 6.22 4.86 -5.25
C ILE A 39 6.74 4.94 -6.69
N GLY A 40 7.95 5.50 -6.88
CA GLY A 40 8.53 5.75 -8.20
C GLY A 40 7.69 6.69 -9.07
N GLU A 41 7.64 6.40 -10.37
CA GLU A 41 6.84 7.12 -11.37
C GLU A 41 5.40 6.60 -11.48
N MET A 42 5.12 5.40 -10.95
CA MET A 42 3.79 4.81 -10.90
C MET A 42 3.53 4.18 -9.53
N PRO A 43 2.66 4.80 -8.70
CA PRO A 43 2.22 4.22 -7.45
C PRO A 43 1.48 2.88 -7.68
N LEU A 44 1.65 1.83 -6.87
CA LEU A 44 2.58 1.63 -5.76
C LEU A 44 3.26 0.28 -5.89
N LYS A 45 4.50 0.15 -5.40
CA LYS A 45 5.13 -1.17 -5.31
C LYS A 45 4.32 -2.09 -4.42
N ILE A 46 3.98 -3.27 -4.95
CA ILE A 46 3.32 -4.31 -4.16
C ILE A 46 4.27 -4.88 -3.09
N VAL A 47 5.55 -5.00 -3.44
CA VAL A 47 6.64 -5.46 -2.59
C VAL A 47 7.96 -4.79 -2.98
N PHE A 48 8.87 -4.61 -2.03
CA PHE A 48 10.24 -4.15 -2.28
C PHE A 48 11.27 -4.85 -1.36
N PRO A 49 12.46 -5.21 -1.86
CA PRO A 49 12.88 -5.23 -3.26
C PRO A 49 12.32 -6.45 -4.03
N ALA A 50 12.54 -6.48 -5.34
CA ALA A 50 12.30 -7.67 -6.16
C ALA A 50 13.37 -8.75 -5.88
N LEU A 51 12.97 -10.01 -5.99
CA LEU A 51 13.86 -11.16 -6.04
C LEU A 51 14.57 -11.20 -7.39
N GLU A 52 15.86 -11.52 -7.38
CA GLU A 52 16.74 -11.57 -8.56
C GLU A 52 17.62 -12.82 -8.54
N GLY A 53 18.14 -13.23 -9.69
CA GLY A 53 19.11 -14.32 -9.79
C GLY A 53 18.62 -15.63 -9.15
N HIS A 54 19.46 -16.22 -8.31
CA HIS A 54 19.19 -17.50 -7.64
C HIS A 54 17.98 -17.42 -6.69
N ASP A 55 17.80 -16.30 -5.98
CA ASP A 55 16.65 -16.13 -5.07
C ASP A 55 15.34 -16.17 -5.85
N TRP A 56 15.29 -15.52 -7.03
CA TRP A 56 14.14 -15.62 -7.91
C TRP A 56 13.90 -17.06 -8.39
N GLN A 57 14.95 -17.76 -8.85
CA GLN A 57 14.83 -19.14 -9.33
C GLN A 57 14.28 -20.07 -8.24
N ILE A 58 14.82 -19.98 -7.02
CA ILE A 58 14.48 -20.84 -5.89
C ILE A 58 13.09 -20.49 -5.35
N VAL A 59 12.84 -19.23 -5.02
CA VAL A 59 11.61 -18.82 -4.31
C VAL A 59 10.40 -18.85 -5.24
N THR A 60 10.56 -18.48 -6.50
CA THR A 60 9.44 -18.46 -7.46
C THR A 60 9.29 -19.75 -8.26
N GLY A 61 10.26 -20.67 -8.19
CA GLY A 61 10.31 -21.82 -9.09
C GLY A 61 10.58 -21.42 -10.55
N SER A 62 11.35 -20.36 -10.76
CA SER A 62 11.61 -19.75 -12.07
C SER A 62 10.34 -19.30 -12.83
N ASP A 63 9.37 -18.73 -12.12
CA ASP A 63 8.09 -18.28 -12.69
C ASP A 63 8.29 -17.11 -13.69
N PRO A 64 8.03 -17.32 -15.00
CA PRO A 64 8.32 -16.35 -16.05
C PRO A 64 7.40 -15.12 -16.04
N LYS A 65 6.31 -15.11 -15.25
CA LYS A 65 5.43 -13.95 -15.05
C LYS A 65 5.97 -13.02 -13.95
N ASN A 66 6.64 -13.60 -12.95
CA ASN A 66 7.20 -12.90 -11.80
C ASN A 66 8.68 -12.57 -11.95
N THR A 67 9.11 -12.17 -13.15
CA THR A 67 10.48 -11.72 -13.41
C THR A 67 10.85 -10.47 -12.58
N ARG A 68 12.12 -10.11 -12.57
CA ARG A 68 12.65 -8.93 -11.88
C ARG A 68 11.78 -7.67 -12.13
N TRP A 69 11.29 -7.04 -11.06
CA TRP A 69 10.43 -5.84 -11.08
C TRP A 69 9.16 -6.00 -11.93
N SER A 70 8.57 -7.19 -11.95
CA SER A 70 7.37 -7.50 -12.71
C SER A 70 6.29 -8.14 -11.84
N TYR A 71 5.03 -7.81 -12.15
CA TYR A 71 3.86 -8.45 -11.56
C TYR A 71 3.93 -8.49 -10.01
N HIS A 72 3.91 -9.66 -9.37
CA HIS A 72 4.01 -9.74 -7.91
C HIS A 72 5.44 -9.53 -7.39
N ASN A 73 6.47 -9.68 -8.23
CA ASN A 73 7.87 -9.54 -7.86
C ASN A 73 8.37 -8.10 -8.08
N GLY A 74 7.80 -7.17 -7.32
CA GLY A 74 8.20 -5.74 -7.35
C GLY A 74 7.55 -4.91 -8.46
N GLY A 75 6.43 -5.39 -9.04
CA GLY A 75 5.59 -4.59 -9.92
C GLY A 75 4.90 -3.44 -9.16
N SER A 76 4.55 -2.39 -9.90
CA SER A 76 3.74 -1.27 -9.42
C SER A 76 2.26 -1.50 -9.78
N TRP A 77 1.38 -1.41 -8.80
CA TRP A 77 -0.04 -1.77 -8.94
C TRP A 77 -0.94 -0.56 -8.67
N PRO A 78 -1.58 0.03 -9.71
CA PRO A 78 -2.42 1.23 -9.55
C PRO A 78 -3.60 1.02 -8.61
N VAL A 79 -4.16 -0.18 -8.56
CA VAL A 79 -5.25 -0.53 -7.63
C VAL A 79 -4.89 -0.21 -6.18
N LEU A 80 -3.63 -0.26 -5.78
CA LEU A 80 -3.23 -0.09 -4.39
C LEU A 80 -3.32 1.38 -3.90
N ILE A 81 -3.56 2.33 -4.80
CA ILE A 81 -3.65 3.76 -4.47
C ILE A 81 -4.72 4.06 -3.41
N TRP A 82 -5.83 3.32 -3.39
CA TRP A 82 -6.88 3.53 -2.40
C TRP A 82 -6.45 3.13 -0.99
N LEU A 83 -5.64 2.07 -0.85
CA LEU A 83 -5.10 1.64 0.45
C LEU A 83 -4.13 2.67 1.03
N LEU A 84 -3.21 3.17 0.19
CA LEU A 84 -2.32 4.26 0.60
C LEU A 84 -3.12 5.50 0.98
N THR A 85 -4.16 5.82 0.21
CA THR A 85 -5.02 6.98 0.50
C THR A 85 -5.68 6.84 1.85
N ALA A 86 -6.32 5.71 2.13
CA ALA A 86 -6.95 5.44 3.41
C ALA A 86 -5.94 5.51 4.57
N ALA A 87 -4.78 4.87 4.44
CA ALA A 87 -3.72 4.89 5.46
C ALA A 87 -3.16 6.32 5.69
N SER A 88 -3.00 7.09 4.60
CA SER A 88 -2.56 8.49 4.66
C SER A 88 -3.56 9.38 5.38
N ILE A 89 -4.86 9.20 5.15
CA ILE A 89 -5.90 9.94 5.87
C ILE A 89 -5.91 9.54 7.35
N LYS A 90 -5.87 8.23 7.65
CA LYS A 90 -5.88 7.73 9.05
C LYS A 90 -4.70 8.25 9.86
N THR A 91 -3.56 8.45 9.22
CA THR A 91 -2.33 8.97 9.86
C THR A 91 -2.20 10.49 9.78
N TYR A 92 -3.25 11.20 9.35
CA TYR A 92 -3.28 12.66 9.21
C TYR A 92 -2.22 13.22 8.25
N ARG A 93 -1.88 12.46 7.20
CA ARG A 93 -0.91 12.82 6.15
C ARG A 93 -1.50 12.77 4.73
N PRO A 94 -2.59 13.49 4.44
CA PRO A 94 -3.26 13.42 3.14
C PRO A 94 -2.38 13.90 1.96
N GLN A 95 -1.30 14.66 2.21
CA GLN A 95 -0.38 15.12 1.18
C GLN A 95 0.32 13.96 0.43
N ILE A 96 0.60 12.85 1.12
CA ILE A 96 1.23 11.64 0.53
C ILE A 96 0.29 11.06 -0.53
N ALA A 97 -0.99 10.90 -0.17
CA ALA A 97 -2.02 10.41 -1.07
C ALA A 97 -2.25 11.34 -2.26
N LYS A 98 -2.34 12.66 -2.02
CA LYS A 98 -2.53 13.66 -3.09
C LYS A 98 -1.40 13.60 -4.12
N ARG A 99 -0.14 13.58 -3.67
CA ARG A 99 1.03 13.45 -4.55
C ARG A 99 1.01 12.15 -5.35
N ALA A 100 0.64 11.03 -4.72
CA ALA A 100 0.54 9.75 -5.42
C ALA A 100 -0.59 9.75 -6.46
N ILE A 101 -1.76 10.32 -6.13
CA ILE A 101 -2.90 10.45 -7.06
C ILE A 101 -2.50 11.29 -8.28
N GLU A 102 -1.81 12.42 -8.07
CA GLU A 102 -1.30 13.27 -9.17
C GLU A 102 -0.38 12.50 -10.13
N LEU A 103 0.49 11.62 -9.62
CA LEU A 103 1.34 10.76 -10.47
C LEU A 103 0.51 9.76 -11.28
N VAL A 104 -0.49 9.12 -10.66
CA VAL A 104 -1.39 8.18 -11.34
C VAL A 104 -2.17 8.90 -12.46
N GLU A 105 -2.69 10.11 -12.19
CA GLU A 105 -3.48 10.91 -13.13
C GLU A 105 -2.70 11.31 -14.39
N GLN A 106 -1.38 11.45 -14.30
CA GLN A 106 -0.54 11.79 -15.47
C GLN A 106 -0.55 10.73 -16.57
N ARG A 107 -0.76 9.46 -16.21
CA ARG A 107 -0.50 8.30 -17.09
C ARG A 107 -1.59 7.24 -17.14
N LEU A 108 -2.26 6.92 -16.02
CA LEU A 108 -3.12 5.73 -15.93
C LEU A 108 -4.22 5.68 -17.00
N CYS A 109 -4.87 6.82 -17.25
CA CYS A 109 -5.89 6.93 -18.30
C CYS A 109 -5.28 6.83 -19.71
N LYS A 110 -4.15 7.51 -19.96
CA LYS A 110 -3.45 7.49 -21.27
C LYS A 110 -2.95 6.10 -21.65
N ASP A 111 -2.51 5.32 -20.66
CA ASP A 111 -1.98 3.98 -20.84
C ASP A 111 -3.11 2.92 -20.97
N GLY A 112 -4.38 3.33 -20.88
CA GLY A 112 -5.55 2.47 -21.06
C GLY A 112 -5.88 1.63 -19.83
N TRP A 113 -5.70 2.19 -18.63
CA TRP A 113 -5.98 1.54 -17.34
C TRP A 113 -5.34 0.15 -17.18
N PRO A 114 -4.00 0.03 -17.25
CA PRO A 114 -3.33 -1.25 -17.10
C PRO A 114 -3.55 -1.89 -15.72
N GLU A 115 -3.46 -3.22 -15.68
CA GLU A 115 -3.49 -4.01 -14.45
C GLU A 115 -2.31 -3.72 -13.52
N TYR A 116 -1.10 -3.63 -14.08
CA TYR A 116 0.14 -3.36 -13.34
C TYR A 116 1.21 -2.76 -14.25
N TYR A 117 2.29 -2.27 -13.65
CA TYR A 117 3.45 -1.66 -14.30
C TYR A 117 4.74 -2.32 -13.83
N ASP A 118 5.73 -2.36 -14.71
CA ASP A 118 7.01 -3.02 -14.51
C ASP A 118 8.18 -2.02 -14.43
N GLY A 119 9.31 -2.54 -13.95
CA GLY A 119 10.56 -1.81 -13.79
C GLY A 119 10.72 -1.19 -12.41
N LYS A 120 11.95 -0.82 -12.05
CA LYS A 120 12.29 -0.29 -10.72
C LYS A 120 11.39 0.87 -10.29
N THR A 121 11.13 1.81 -11.20
CA THR A 121 10.27 2.98 -10.94
C THR A 121 8.83 2.83 -11.43
N GLY A 122 8.44 1.68 -12.00
CA GLY A 122 7.10 1.49 -12.59
C GLY A 122 6.90 2.22 -13.93
N ARG A 123 7.99 2.50 -14.65
CA ARG A 123 7.94 3.27 -15.90
C ARG A 123 7.27 2.51 -17.06
N LEU A 124 7.36 1.18 -17.07
CA LEU A 124 6.88 0.34 -18.17
C LEU A 124 5.47 -0.18 -17.87
N ILE A 125 4.58 -0.24 -18.86
CA ILE A 125 3.34 -1.02 -18.73
C ILE A 125 3.72 -2.48 -18.51
N GLY A 126 3.02 -3.17 -17.61
CA GLY A 126 3.36 -4.53 -17.22
C GLY A 126 3.42 -5.48 -18.42
N LYS A 127 4.41 -6.38 -18.42
CA LYS A 127 4.75 -7.31 -19.51
C LYS A 127 3.55 -8.08 -20.05
N GLN A 128 2.61 -8.43 -19.17
CA GLN A 128 1.35 -9.13 -19.50
C GLN A 128 0.14 -8.40 -18.90
N ALA A 129 0.25 -7.09 -18.66
CA ALA A 129 -0.84 -6.32 -18.05
C ALA A 129 -2.03 -6.23 -18.99
N ARG A 130 -3.22 -6.57 -18.48
CA ARG A 130 -4.48 -6.32 -19.17
C ARG A 130 -4.82 -4.84 -19.12
N LYS A 131 -5.38 -4.31 -20.21
CA LYS A 131 -5.96 -2.96 -20.25
C LYS A 131 -7.38 -2.98 -19.68
N HIS A 132 -7.87 -1.80 -19.29
CA HIS A 132 -9.21 -1.61 -18.74
C HIS A 132 -9.48 -2.51 -17.53
N GLN A 133 -8.44 -2.72 -16.72
CA GLN A 133 -8.55 -3.57 -15.55
C GLN A 133 -9.43 -2.88 -14.50
N THR A 134 -10.57 -3.50 -14.18
CA THR A 134 -11.64 -2.89 -13.37
C THR A 134 -11.15 -2.32 -12.04
N TRP A 135 -10.29 -3.05 -11.33
CA TRP A 135 -9.78 -2.60 -10.03
C TRP A 135 -8.77 -1.45 -10.12
N SER A 136 -8.14 -1.22 -11.26
CA SER A 136 -7.20 -0.10 -11.46
C SER A 136 -8.01 1.18 -11.60
N CYS A 137 -9.14 1.11 -12.32
CA CYS A 137 -10.13 2.19 -12.38
C CYS A 137 -10.77 2.43 -11.01
N ALA A 138 -11.29 1.37 -10.38
CA ALA A 138 -12.03 1.48 -9.12
C ALA A 138 -11.14 1.98 -7.98
N GLY A 139 -9.89 1.50 -7.87
CA GLY A 139 -8.95 1.95 -6.85
C GLY A 139 -8.64 3.45 -6.96
N TYR A 140 -8.46 3.95 -8.18
CA TYR A 140 -8.31 5.38 -8.42
C TYR A 140 -9.55 6.18 -7.99
N LEU A 141 -10.75 5.73 -8.39
CA LEU A 141 -12.00 6.42 -8.03
C LEU A 141 -12.23 6.45 -6.51
N VAL A 142 -12.02 5.32 -5.83
CA VAL A 142 -12.14 5.25 -4.37
C VAL A 142 -11.14 6.19 -3.69
N ALA A 143 -9.90 6.25 -4.18
CA ALA A 143 -8.90 7.19 -3.65
C ALA A 143 -9.36 8.65 -3.77
N LYS A 144 -9.90 9.06 -4.93
CA LYS A 144 -10.46 10.41 -5.12
C LYS A 144 -11.63 10.70 -4.17
N MET A 145 -12.58 9.77 -4.06
CA MET A 145 -13.73 9.90 -3.17
C MET A 145 -13.35 9.97 -1.69
N MET A 146 -12.29 9.27 -1.26
CA MET A 146 -11.77 9.37 0.10
C MET A 146 -11.09 10.71 0.38
N ILE A 147 -10.40 11.29 -0.60
CA ILE A 147 -9.80 12.62 -0.46
C ILE A 147 -10.86 13.72 -0.43
N GLU A 148 -11.91 13.59 -1.24
CA GLU A 148 -13.03 14.53 -1.27
C GLU A 148 -13.87 14.49 0.01
N ASN A 149 -14.09 13.28 0.57
CA ASN A 149 -14.80 13.10 1.82
C ASN A 149 -14.05 12.12 2.76
N PRO A 150 -13.18 12.63 3.65
CA PRO A 150 -12.44 11.81 4.60
C PRO A 150 -13.29 10.98 5.56
N ALA A 151 -14.58 11.31 5.76
CA ALA A 151 -15.48 10.51 6.58
C ALA A 151 -15.70 9.09 6.01
N ASN A 152 -15.47 8.90 4.70
CA ASN A 152 -15.50 7.60 4.04
C ASN A 152 -14.48 6.60 4.62
N LEU A 153 -13.43 7.09 5.31
CA LEU A 153 -12.44 6.24 5.98
C LEU A 153 -13.07 5.28 7.00
N LEU A 154 -14.15 5.71 7.68
CA LEU A 154 -14.85 4.93 8.71
C LEU A 154 -15.40 3.59 8.18
N MET A 155 -15.58 3.45 6.86
CA MET A 155 -16.02 2.19 6.25
C MET A 155 -14.94 1.10 6.25
N ILE A 156 -13.66 1.48 6.39
CA ILE A 156 -12.53 0.55 6.19
C ILE A 156 -11.46 0.63 7.28
N SER A 157 -11.57 1.57 8.23
CA SER A 157 -10.67 1.67 9.37
C SER A 157 -11.35 1.33 10.68
N LEU A 158 -10.60 0.71 11.59
CA LEU A 158 -10.97 0.60 12.99
C LEU A 158 -10.31 1.73 13.78
N ASP A 159 -10.94 2.16 14.88
CA ASP A 159 -10.30 3.05 15.85
C ASP A 159 -9.34 2.26 16.74
N GLU A 160 -8.50 2.96 17.49
CA GLU A 160 -7.78 2.32 18.59
C GLU A 160 -8.76 1.87 19.65
N ASP A 161 -8.49 0.73 20.28
CA ASP A 161 -9.20 0.35 21.49
C ASP A 161 -9.03 1.50 22.50
N LYS A 162 -10.13 2.20 22.79
CA LYS A 162 -10.20 3.09 23.94
C LYS A 162 -9.78 2.22 25.10
N LYS A 163 -8.57 2.44 25.65
CA LYS A 163 -8.01 1.65 26.75
C LYS A 163 -9.17 1.33 27.68
N THR A 164 -9.62 0.08 27.64
CA THR A 164 -10.57 -0.39 28.64
C THR A 164 -9.79 -0.18 29.92
N VAL A 165 -10.17 0.85 30.68
CA VAL A 165 -9.71 1.01 32.04
C VAL A 165 -10.17 -0.28 32.67
N LYS A 166 -9.27 -1.27 32.77
CA LYS A 166 -9.58 -2.52 33.48
C LYS A 166 -10.12 -2.03 34.81
N PRO A 167 -11.39 -2.29 35.16
CA PRO A 167 -11.84 -1.97 36.49
C PRO A 167 -10.88 -2.72 37.40
N ARG A 168 -10.11 -1.97 38.20
CA ARG A 168 -9.28 -2.57 39.25
C ARG A 168 -10.28 -3.20 40.20
N LEU A 169 -10.61 -4.47 39.98
CA LEU A 169 -11.33 -5.26 40.97
C LEU A 169 -10.45 -5.23 42.23
N PRO A 170 -10.91 -4.63 43.35
CA PRO A 170 -10.15 -4.70 44.58
C PRO A 170 -10.02 -6.17 44.93
N ARG A 171 -8.78 -6.65 45.08
CA ARG A 171 -8.52 -8.00 45.58
C ARG A 171 -9.15 -8.06 46.97
N CYS A 172 -10.12 -8.96 47.15
CA CYS A 172 -10.67 -9.24 48.47
C CYS A 172 -9.55 -9.82 49.34
N HIS A 173 -9.13 -9.10 50.37
CA HIS A 173 -8.30 -9.68 51.42
C HIS A 173 -9.23 -10.38 52.41
N SER A 174 -9.36 -11.70 52.26
CA SER A 174 -9.87 -12.56 53.32
C SER A 174 -8.77 -12.73 54.37
N TRP A 175 -9.05 -12.27 55.59
CA TRP A 175 -8.31 -12.59 56.81
C TRP A 175 -8.70 -13.97 57.31
#